data_AF-A0A258EL83-F1
#
_entry.id   AF-A0A258EL83-F1
#
_cell.length_a   1.000
_cell.length_b   1.000
_cell.length_c   1.000
_cell.angle_alpha   90.00
_cell.angle_beta   90.00
_cell.angle_gamma   90.00
#
_symmetry.space_group_name_H-M   'P 1'
#
loop_
_entity.id
_entity.type
_entity.pdbx_description
1 polymer ?
#
loop_
_entity_poly.entity_id
_entity_poly.type
_entity_poly.pdbx_seq_one_letter_code
_entity_poly.pdbx_strand_id
1 'polypeptide(L)'
;MRADVTGFRLKMDSMTLARFMPMHLLLDADGCALSYGPTLALVLQDDARLGARFEDLFEVRSPGGAVTIQDVLARAGTRFRLSPRNGARSGLRGHGQSLPGDGRILLNLTFIDLIAAVRAIALSDADFAASDLAREVLFLAEANAAVTQDR
;
A
#
# COMPACT_ATOMS: atom_id res chain seq x y z
N MET A 1 19.16 -9.02 -19.52
CA MET A 1 20.29 -9.15 -18.59
C MET A 1 19.99 -8.25 -17.38
N ARG A 2 19.55 -8.82 -16.25
CA ARG A 2 19.42 -8.03 -15.01
C ARG A 2 20.82 -7.88 -14.43
N ALA A 3 21.25 -6.65 -14.20
CA ALA A 3 22.49 -6.40 -13.47
C ALA A 3 22.39 -7.08 -12.10
N ASP A 4 23.41 -7.84 -11.71
CA ASP A 4 23.52 -8.35 -10.35
C ASP A 4 23.89 -7.18 -9.44
N VAL A 5 22.87 -6.58 -8.83
CA VAL A 5 23.00 -5.42 -7.94
C VAL A 5 23.04 -5.84 -6.46
N THR A 6 23.18 -7.14 -6.17
CA THR A 6 22.95 -7.70 -4.82
C THR A 6 24.04 -7.36 -3.80
N GLY A 7 25.19 -6.81 -4.22
CA GLY A 7 26.32 -6.50 -3.34
C GLY A 7 26.17 -5.25 -2.48
N PHE A 8 25.38 -4.25 -2.90
CA PHE A 8 25.27 -2.98 -2.18
C PHE A 8 24.04 -2.95 -1.27
N ARG A 9 24.26 -2.79 0.04
CA ARG A 9 23.18 -2.61 1.02
C ARG A 9 22.87 -1.13 1.17
N LEU A 10 21.65 -0.75 0.77
CA LEU A 10 21.11 0.59 1.02
C LEU A 10 20.55 0.67 2.43
N LYS A 11 20.93 1.71 3.18
CA LYS A 11 20.24 2.12 4.41
C LYS A 11 19.43 3.37 4.12
N MET A 12 18.16 3.36 4.52
CA MET A 12 17.28 4.51 4.42
C MET A 12 16.41 4.61 5.66
N ASP A 13 16.12 5.82 6.09
CA ASP A 13 15.18 6.07 7.18
C ASP A 13 13.73 5.98 6.69
N SER A 14 12.78 5.92 7.62
CA SER A 14 11.35 5.80 7.31
C SER A 14 10.82 7.01 6.54
N MET A 15 11.38 8.20 6.76
CA MET A 15 10.96 9.42 6.06
C MET A 15 11.38 9.38 4.58
N THR A 16 12.61 8.91 4.29
CA THR A 16 13.10 8.71 2.93
C THR A 16 12.28 7.64 2.24
N LEU A 17 12.02 6.51 2.90
CA LEU A 17 11.15 5.46 2.36
C LEU A 17 9.75 5.99 2.02
N ALA A 18 9.15 6.77 2.91
CA ALA A 18 7.82 7.36 2.72
C ALA A 18 7.72 8.26 1.48
N ARG A 19 8.79 8.99 1.13
CA ARG A 19 8.81 9.83 -0.08
C ARG A 19 8.78 9.03 -1.38
N PHE A 20 9.40 7.86 -1.38
CA PHE A 20 9.39 6.97 -2.55
C PHE A 20 8.18 6.02 -2.55
N MET A 21 7.65 5.70 -1.38
CA MET A 21 6.56 4.75 -1.20
C MET A 21 5.52 5.30 -0.21
N PRO A 22 4.67 6.25 -0.65
CA PRO A 22 3.67 6.89 0.21
C PRO A 22 2.60 5.92 0.74
N MET A 23 2.47 4.75 0.13
CA MET A 23 1.55 3.68 0.51
C MET A 23 2.26 2.46 1.12
N HIS A 24 3.47 2.62 1.68
CA HIS A 24 4.17 1.51 2.30
C HIS A 24 3.62 1.13 3.68
N LEU A 25 3.81 -0.13 4.04
CA LEU A 25 3.72 -0.63 5.41
C LEU A 25 4.99 -1.42 5.70
N LEU A 26 5.74 -1.02 6.71
CA LEU A 26 6.85 -1.81 7.23
C LEU A 26 6.39 -2.51 8.50
N LEU A 27 6.57 -3.83 8.54
CA LEU A 27 6.27 -4.67 9.69
C LEU A 27 7.56 -5.25 10.28
N ASP A 28 7.55 -5.54 11.57
CA ASP A 28 8.53 -6.42 12.19
C ASP A 28 8.33 -7.89 11.80
N ALA A 29 9.18 -8.78 12.32
CA ALA A 29 9.11 -10.20 12.03
C ALA A 29 7.82 -10.87 12.55
N ASP A 30 7.19 -10.29 13.57
CA ASP A 30 5.95 -10.76 14.18
C ASP A 30 4.70 -10.21 13.47
N GLY A 31 4.88 -9.33 12.48
CA GLY A 31 3.80 -8.74 11.71
C GLY A 31 3.20 -7.48 12.35
N CYS A 32 3.91 -6.83 13.27
CA CYS A 32 3.48 -5.58 13.90
C CYS A 32 4.06 -4.37 13.16
N ALA A 33 3.27 -3.30 13.04
CA ALA A 33 3.63 -2.13 12.25
C ALA A 33 4.78 -1.31 12.87
N LEU A 34 5.83 -1.08 12.07
CA LEU A 34 6.98 -0.25 12.40
C LEU A 34 6.93 1.12 11.71
N SER A 35 6.35 1.20 10.50
CA SER A 35 6.13 2.48 9.82
C SER A 35 5.04 2.38 8.76
N TYR A 36 4.43 3.53 8.48
CA TYR A 36 3.44 3.71 7.42
C TYR A 36 3.91 4.80 6.47
N GLY A 37 3.57 4.65 5.19
CA GLY A 37 3.61 5.78 4.27
C GLY A 37 2.46 6.76 4.59
N PRO A 38 2.64 8.07 4.33
CA PRO A 38 1.66 9.10 4.68
C PRO A 38 0.27 8.82 4.09
N THR A 39 0.20 8.35 2.86
CA THR A 39 -1.06 8.05 2.17
C THR A 39 -1.75 6.83 2.77
N LEU A 40 -0.97 5.80 3.14
CA LEU A 40 -1.54 4.65 3.85
C LEU A 40 -2.05 5.05 5.24
N ALA A 41 -1.35 5.94 5.94
CA ALA A 41 -1.80 6.46 7.22
C ALA A 41 -3.13 7.22 7.08
N LEU A 42 -3.33 8.00 6.00
CA LEU A 42 -4.62 8.64 5.72
C LEU A 42 -5.74 7.62 5.46
N VAL A 43 -5.44 6.51 4.78
CA VAL A 43 -6.41 5.42 4.54
C VAL A 43 -6.82 4.75 5.84
N LEU A 44 -5.86 4.53 6.75
CA LEU A 44 -6.07 3.83 8.02
C LEU A 44 -6.61 4.73 9.14
N GLN A 45 -6.38 6.05 9.05
CA GLN A 45 -6.80 7.03 10.05
C GLN A 45 -6.26 6.65 11.45
N ASP A 46 -7.13 6.65 12.46
CA ASP A 46 -6.79 6.33 13.85
C ASP A 46 -6.26 4.89 14.04
N ASP A 47 -6.46 4.00 13.06
CA ASP A 47 -5.90 2.65 13.09
C ASP A 47 -4.41 2.59 12.70
N ALA A 48 -3.83 3.67 12.14
CA ALA A 48 -2.42 3.76 11.78
C ALA A 48 -1.50 3.90 13.03
N ARG A 49 -1.47 2.87 13.88
CA ARG A 49 -0.76 2.86 15.16
C ARG A 49 0.48 1.97 15.09
N LEU A 50 1.62 2.49 15.52
CA LEU A 50 2.83 1.68 15.67
C LEU A 50 2.56 0.51 16.63
N GLY A 51 3.07 -0.67 16.26
CA GLY A 51 2.82 -1.92 16.97
C GLY A 51 1.48 -2.59 16.65
N ALA A 52 0.60 -1.99 15.84
CA ALA A 52 -0.62 -2.64 15.41
C ALA A 52 -0.31 -3.89 14.57
N ARG A 53 -1.03 -4.99 14.82
CA ARG A 53 -0.86 -6.24 14.07
C ARG A 53 -1.46 -6.09 12.68
N PHE A 54 -0.84 -6.70 11.68
CA PHE A 54 -1.34 -6.70 10.31
C PHE A 54 -2.82 -7.12 10.21
N GLU A 55 -3.20 -8.18 10.90
CA GLU A 55 -4.56 -8.73 10.90
C GLU A 55 -5.58 -7.86 11.63
N ASP A 56 -5.14 -6.93 12.49
CA ASP A 56 -6.01 -5.92 13.12
C ASP A 56 -6.29 -4.76 12.17
N LEU A 57 -5.37 -4.49 11.24
CA LEU A 57 -5.48 -3.40 10.26
C LEU A 57 -6.24 -3.84 9.00
N PHE A 58 -6.05 -5.08 8.58
CA PHE A 58 -6.50 -5.57 7.28
C PHE A 58 -7.24 -6.89 7.34
N GLU A 59 -8.24 -7.01 6.48
CA GLU A 59 -8.79 -8.28 6.05
C GLU A 59 -8.14 -8.71 4.72
N VAL A 60 -7.65 -9.94 4.64
CA VAL A 60 -7.09 -10.48 3.40
C VAL A 60 -8.22 -10.95 2.48
N ARG A 61 -8.33 -10.31 1.30
CA ARG A 61 -9.31 -10.69 0.27
C ARG A 61 -8.77 -11.71 -0.72
N SER A 62 -7.45 -11.75 -0.90
CA SER A 62 -6.76 -12.73 -1.73
C SER A 62 -5.28 -12.76 -1.30
N PRO A 63 -4.67 -13.94 -1.08
CA PRO A 63 -5.22 -15.29 -1.28
C PRO A 63 -6.23 -15.68 -0.19
N GLY A 64 -7.18 -16.56 -0.51
CA GLY A 64 -8.20 -17.02 0.44
C GLY A 64 -7.62 -17.83 1.59
N GLY A 65 -8.16 -17.64 2.80
CA GLY A 65 -7.77 -18.37 4.01
C GLY A 65 -6.45 -17.90 4.65
N ALA A 66 -5.81 -16.85 4.13
CA ALA A 66 -4.73 -16.16 4.81
C ALA A 66 -5.30 -15.13 5.80
N VAL A 67 -4.70 -15.04 6.99
CA VAL A 67 -5.10 -14.06 8.02
C VAL A 67 -3.91 -13.17 8.38
N THR A 68 -2.75 -13.78 8.57
CA THR A 68 -1.50 -13.08 8.91
C THR A 68 -0.73 -12.69 7.64
N ILE A 69 0.21 -11.75 7.76
CA ILE A 69 1.07 -11.39 6.62
C ILE A 69 1.97 -12.56 6.20
N GLN A 70 2.38 -13.41 7.15
CA GLN A 70 3.17 -14.61 6.91
C GLN A 70 2.38 -15.60 6.05
N ASP A 71 1.08 -15.79 6.32
CA ASP A 71 0.20 -16.62 5.48
C ASP A 71 0.08 -16.05 4.06
N VAL A 72 -0.05 -14.73 3.93
CA VAL A 72 -0.14 -14.05 2.65
C VAL A 72 1.11 -14.31 1.81
N LEU A 73 2.29 -14.09 2.40
CA LEU A 73 3.57 -14.29 1.72
C LEU A 73 3.81 -15.76 1.35
N ALA A 74 3.42 -16.70 2.21
CA ALA A 74 3.56 -18.12 1.95
C ALA A 74 2.66 -18.62 0.81
N ARG A 75 1.46 -18.04 0.65
CA ARG A 75 0.42 -18.56 -0.27
C ARG A 75 0.38 -17.88 -1.62
N ALA A 76 0.51 -16.56 -1.67
CA ALA A 76 0.43 -15.78 -2.91
C ALA A 76 1.78 -15.21 -3.36
N GLY A 77 2.86 -15.57 -2.64
CA GLY A 77 4.16 -14.97 -2.85
C GLY A 77 4.07 -13.48 -2.55
N THR A 78 4.39 -12.66 -3.55
CA THR A 78 4.55 -11.23 -3.31
C THR A 78 3.33 -10.38 -3.64
N ARG A 79 2.23 -10.91 -4.22
CA ARG A 79 1.07 -10.09 -4.62
C ARG A 79 -0.21 -10.51 -3.94
N PHE A 80 -0.98 -9.56 -3.43
CA PHE A 80 -2.20 -9.84 -2.64
C PHE A 80 -3.21 -8.70 -2.71
N ARG A 81 -4.44 -8.95 -2.24
CA ARG A 81 -5.50 -7.95 -2.09
C ARG A 81 -5.97 -7.90 -0.65
N LEU A 82 -6.13 -6.68 -0.14
CA LEU A 82 -6.53 -6.38 1.23
C LEU A 82 -7.77 -5.47 1.24
N SER A 83 -8.49 -5.48 2.36
CA SER A 83 -9.44 -4.43 2.71
C SER A 83 -9.08 -3.87 4.09
N PRO A 84 -9.00 -2.55 4.27
CA PRO A 84 -8.90 -1.94 5.59
C PRO A 84 -10.07 -2.35 6.48
N ARG A 85 -9.82 -2.58 7.78
CA ARG A 85 -10.87 -2.93 8.75
C ARG A 85 -11.63 -1.73 9.32
N ASN A 86 -11.09 -0.53 9.18
CA ASN A 86 -11.69 0.73 9.63
C ASN A 86 -12.95 1.16 8.84
N GLY A 87 -13.50 0.29 7.98
CA GLY A 87 -14.66 0.59 7.15
C GLY A 87 -14.38 1.42 5.91
N ALA A 88 -13.10 1.77 5.62
CA ALA A 88 -12.74 2.38 4.35
C ALA A 88 -13.13 1.44 3.20
N ARG A 89 -13.96 1.94 2.27
CA ARG A 89 -14.47 1.14 1.15
C ARG A 89 -13.42 0.87 0.07
N SER A 90 -12.21 1.39 0.23
CA SER A 90 -11.13 1.28 -0.74
C SER A 90 -10.40 -0.05 -0.59
N GLY A 91 -10.65 -0.98 -1.52
CA GLY A 91 -9.84 -2.18 -1.65
C GLY A 91 -8.40 -1.83 -2.03
N LEU A 92 -7.43 -2.52 -1.44
CA LEU A 92 -6.02 -2.34 -1.69
C LEU A 92 -5.45 -3.58 -2.40
N ARG A 93 -4.47 -3.37 -3.27
CA ARG A 93 -3.60 -4.43 -3.77
C ARG A 93 -2.17 -4.11 -3.41
N GLY A 94 -1.39 -5.14 -3.09
CA GLY A 94 -0.05 -4.95 -2.56
C GLY A 94 0.98 -5.81 -3.23
N HIS A 95 2.22 -5.33 -3.18
CA HIS A 95 3.42 -6.14 -3.29
C HIS A 95 4.07 -6.25 -1.91
N GLY A 96 4.49 -7.44 -1.46
CA GLY A 96 5.13 -7.63 -0.17
C GLY A 96 6.29 -8.59 -0.21
N GLN A 97 7.31 -8.33 0.62
CA GLN A 97 8.49 -9.19 0.72
C GLN A 97 9.14 -9.09 2.10
N SER A 98 9.63 -10.22 2.62
CA SER A 98 10.53 -10.25 3.76
C SER A 98 11.90 -9.68 3.39
N LEU A 99 12.37 -8.72 4.17
CA LEU A 99 13.69 -8.11 4.04
C LEU A 99 14.78 -9.12 4.48
N PRO A 100 15.93 -9.16 3.79
CA PRO A 100 17.02 -10.05 4.17
C PRO A 100 17.60 -9.69 5.55
N GLY A 101 17.82 -10.71 6.38
CA GLY A 101 18.67 -10.63 7.59
C GLY A 101 17.94 -10.43 8.91
N ASP A 102 16.77 -9.78 8.93
CA ASP A 102 16.05 -9.47 10.18
C ASP A 102 14.56 -9.84 10.18
N GLY A 103 14.06 -10.42 9.07
CA GLY A 103 12.70 -10.93 8.99
C GLY A 103 11.62 -9.85 8.91
N ARG A 104 11.98 -8.56 8.90
CA ARG A 104 11.02 -7.47 8.67
C ARG A 104 10.33 -7.62 7.34
N ILE A 105 9.11 -7.14 7.21
CA ILE A 105 8.32 -7.29 5.99
C ILE A 105 7.97 -5.90 5.46
N LEU A 106 8.34 -5.63 4.20
CA LEU A 106 7.95 -4.41 3.52
C LEU A 106 6.82 -4.68 2.54
N LEU A 107 5.72 -3.95 2.69
CA LEU A 107 4.63 -3.91 1.74
C LEU A 107 4.62 -2.58 1.00
N ASN A 108 4.36 -2.61 -0.30
CA ASN A 108 3.95 -1.46 -1.08
C ASN A 108 2.52 -1.65 -1.54
N LEU A 109 1.62 -0.77 -1.14
CA LEU A 109 0.20 -0.88 -1.44
C LEU A 109 -0.21 0.13 -2.51
N THR A 110 -1.34 -0.11 -3.15
CA THR A 110 -2.01 0.85 -4.01
C THR A 110 -3.50 0.56 -4.02
N PHE A 111 -4.30 1.52 -4.46
CA PHE A 111 -5.74 1.35 -4.58
C PHE A 111 -6.09 0.41 -5.74
N ILE A 112 -7.10 -0.43 -5.52
CA ILE A 112 -7.75 -1.16 -6.63
C ILE A 112 -8.58 -0.18 -7.47
N ASP A 113 -9.29 0.75 -6.81
CA ASP A 113 -10.02 1.85 -7.44
C ASP A 113 -9.48 3.18 -6.90
N LEU A 114 -8.57 3.78 -7.67
CA LEU A 114 -7.93 5.05 -7.33
C LEU A 114 -8.93 6.22 -7.33
N ILE A 115 -9.86 6.24 -8.28
CA ILE A 115 -10.79 7.36 -8.45
C ILE A 115 -11.75 7.42 -7.26
N ALA A 116 -12.28 6.26 -6.85
CA ALA A 116 -13.12 6.17 -5.67
C ALA A 116 -12.36 6.59 -4.40
N ALA A 117 -11.10 6.17 -4.26
CA ALA A 117 -10.27 6.54 -3.10
C ALA A 117 -10.01 8.04 -3.02
N VAL A 118 -9.59 8.66 -4.14
CA VAL A 118 -9.35 10.11 -4.23
C VAL A 118 -10.59 10.91 -3.85
N ARG A 119 -11.78 10.49 -4.31
CA ARG A 119 -13.04 11.14 -3.93
C ARG A 119 -13.40 10.96 -2.45
N ALA A 120 -13.11 9.79 -1.88
CA ALA A 120 -13.50 9.46 -0.52
C ALA A 120 -12.67 10.18 0.55
N ILE A 121 -11.37 10.38 0.29
CA ILE A 121 -10.41 10.93 1.27
C ILE A 121 -9.61 12.11 0.71
N ALA A 122 -10.11 12.77 -0.34
CA ALA A 122 -9.58 14.01 -0.93
C ALA A 122 -8.08 13.96 -1.28
N LEU A 123 -7.59 12.83 -1.78
CA LEU A 123 -6.19 12.69 -2.17
C LEU A 123 -5.87 13.50 -3.43
N SER A 124 -4.63 13.96 -3.50
CA SER A 124 -4.04 14.70 -4.61
C SER A 124 -2.92 13.88 -5.28
N ASP A 125 -2.34 14.39 -6.36
CA ASP A 125 -1.16 13.80 -6.98
C ASP A 125 0.06 13.75 -6.05
N ALA A 126 0.17 14.68 -5.11
CA ALA A 126 1.23 14.71 -4.09
C ALA A 126 1.17 13.53 -3.10
N ASP A 127 0.04 12.82 -3.03
CA ASP A 127 -0.17 11.66 -2.16
C ASP A 127 0.27 10.34 -2.80
N PHE A 128 0.86 10.37 -4.01
CA PHE A 128 1.31 9.17 -4.71
C PHE A 128 2.81 9.22 -4.99
N ALA A 129 3.41 8.06 -5.26
CA ALA A 129 4.82 8.05 -5.64
C ALA A 129 4.99 8.85 -6.94
N ALA A 130 6.11 9.55 -7.10
CA ALA A 130 6.34 10.34 -8.32
C ALA A 130 6.34 9.51 -9.62
N SER A 131 6.50 8.19 -9.50
CA SER A 131 6.39 7.23 -10.61
C SER A 131 4.97 6.73 -10.90
N ASP A 132 4.00 7.03 -10.04
CA ASP A 132 2.62 6.59 -10.19
C ASP A 132 1.89 7.46 -11.21
N LEU A 133 1.13 6.84 -12.12
CA LEU A 133 0.30 7.54 -13.13
C LEU A 133 -1.01 8.10 -12.54
N ALA A 134 -0.99 8.52 -11.28
CA ALA A 134 -2.19 8.91 -10.55
C ALA A 134 -2.84 10.16 -11.19
N ARG A 135 -2.03 11.14 -11.57
CA ARG A 135 -2.49 12.38 -12.21
C ARG A 135 -3.20 12.09 -13.54
N GLU A 136 -2.63 11.22 -14.36
CA GLU A 136 -3.18 10.86 -15.67
C GLU A 136 -4.50 10.11 -15.53
N VAL A 137 -4.61 9.17 -14.58
CA VAL A 137 -5.85 8.44 -14.30
C VAL A 137 -6.95 9.38 -13.81
N LEU A 138 -6.62 10.34 -12.94
CA LEU A 138 -7.57 11.33 -12.44
C LEU A 138 -8.04 12.28 -13.54
N PHE A 139 -7.13 12.77 -14.36
CA PHE A 139 -7.46 13.60 -15.52
C PHE A 139 -8.40 12.87 -16.50
N LEU A 140 -8.12 11.60 -16.81
CA LEU A 140 -8.99 10.79 -17.67
C LEU A 140 -10.38 10.58 -17.05
N ALA A 141 -10.46 10.43 -15.73
CA ALA A 141 -11.73 10.29 -15.03
C ALA A 141 -12.58 11.57 -15.10
N GLU A 142 -11.96 12.74 -14.95
CA GLU A 142 -12.62 14.05 -15.07
C GLU A 142 -13.11 14.31 -16.49
N ALA A 143 -12.26 14.05 -17.50
CA ALA A 143 -12.63 14.22 -18.90
C ALA A 143 -13.84 13.35 -19.28
N ASN A 144 -13.89 12.10 -18.81
CA ASN A 144 -15.02 11.20 -19.04
C ASN A 144 -16.31 11.65 -18.33
N ALA A 145 -16.19 12.24 -17.13
CA ALA A 145 -17.35 12.75 -16.39
C ALA A 145 -18.00 13.95 -17.10
N ALA A 146 -17.19 14.87 -17.64
CA ALA A 146 -17.68 16.04 -18.38
C ALA A 146 -18.50 15.66 -19.63
N VAL A 147 -18.05 14.66 -20.39
CA VAL A 147 -18.76 14.17 -21.59
C VAL A 147 -20.10 13.50 -21.24
N THR A 148 -20.21 12.92 -20.04
CA THR A 148 -21.42 12.22 -19.60
C THR A 148 -22.48 13.17 -19.03
N GLN A 149 -22.08 14.37 -18.57
CA GLN A 149 -23.00 15.40 -18.06
C GLN A 149 -23.61 16.30 -19.16
N ASP A 150 -23.01 16.33 -20.36
CA ASP A 150 -23.50 17.08 -21.53
C ASP A 150 -24.49 16.27 -22.40
N ARG A 151 -25.17 15.25 -21.85
CA ARG A 151 -26.24 14.47 -22.49
C ARG A 151 -27.51 14.47 -21.65
#